data_AF-A0A6J4IIL2-F1
#
_entry.id   AF-A0A6J4IIL2-F1
#
_cell.length_a   1.000
_cell.length_b   1.000
_cell.length_c   1.000
_cell.angle_alpha   90.00
_cell.angle_beta   90.00
_cell.angle_gamma   90.00
#
_symmetry.space_group_name_H-M   'P 1'
#
loop_
_entity.id
_entity.type
_entity.pdbx_description
1 polymer ?
#
loop_
_entity_poly.entity_id
_entity_poly.type
_entity_poly.pdbx_seq_one_letter_code
_entity_poly.pdbx_strand_id
1 'polypeptide(L)'
;MAEGRNVGSVSAGGRNDTKKKRGLGWLWALLGLLLLAALAFLLIRNAGDDDPEGVGLSGQECPEYAGKEGKDETVEVASDAEPFFGCEVAIVGPVERVLSPDAFLVATEGGDPIVVVRSEDAEGVEVEEGTGYGVEGTIEEQLRIDDLGDVDTAGLEEFEGQPYLSAVATEESDS
;
A
#
# COMPACT_ATOMS: atom_id res chain seq x y z
N MET A 1 -97.78 -32.42 -11.22
CA MET A 1 -96.35 -32.79 -11.32
C MET A 1 -95.59 -31.76 -10.51
N ALA A 2 -94.82 -32.27 -9.55
CA ALA A 2 -94.14 -31.53 -8.51
C ALA A 2 -92.78 -30.98 -8.99
N GLU A 3 -92.19 -30.21 -8.07
CA GLU A 3 -90.76 -29.91 -7.93
C GLU A 3 -90.16 -28.73 -8.68
N GLY A 4 -89.52 -27.89 -7.86
CA GLY A 4 -88.66 -26.79 -8.30
C GLY A 4 -88.48 -25.69 -7.27
N ARG A 5 -88.30 -26.01 -5.97
CA ARG A 5 -87.71 -25.07 -5.00
C ARG A 5 -86.26 -24.84 -5.42
N ASN A 6 -85.84 -23.59 -5.57
CA ASN A 6 -84.43 -23.24 -5.51
C ASN A 6 -84.18 -22.20 -4.42
N VAL A 7 -83.25 -22.56 -3.56
CA VAL A 7 -82.90 -21.96 -2.28
C VAL A 7 -81.45 -21.53 -2.37
N GLY A 8 -81.13 -20.38 -1.80
CA GLY A 8 -79.76 -19.97 -1.49
C GLY A 8 -79.03 -19.28 -2.65
N SER A 9 -78.07 -18.40 -2.41
CA SER A 9 -77.32 -18.17 -1.17
C SER A 9 -76.74 -16.75 -1.20
N VAL A 10 -76.85 -16.05 -0.07
CA VAL A 10 -76.13 -14.82 0.20
C VAL A 10 -74.68 -15.21 0.49
N SER A 11 -73.77 -14.93 -0.44
CA SER A 11 -72.34 -15.10 -0.19
C SER A 11 -71.75 -13.78 0.31
N ALA A 12 -71.79 -13.60 1.62
CA ALA A 12 -70.89 -12.68 2.33
C ALA A 12 -69.58 -13.43 2.59
N GLY A 13 -68.65 -13.38 1.63
CA GLY A 13 -67.33 -14.01 1.71
C GLY A 13 -66.26 -12.95 1.94
N GLY A 14 -65.69 -12.94 3.15
CA GLY A 14 -64.80 -11.92 3.68
C GLY A 14 -63.51 -11.66 2.88
N ARG A 15 -63.11 -10.38 2.85
CA ARG A 15 -61.75 -9.95 2.53
C ARG A 15 -60.81 -10.50 3.60
N ASN A 16 -60.05 -11.53 3.25
CA ASN A 16 -58.87 -11.94 4.01
C ASN A 16 -57.73 -10.97 3.67
N ASP A 17 -57.67 -9.85 4.40
CA ASP A 17 -56.48 -9.01 4.50
C ASP A 17 -55.36 -9.81 5.18
N THR A 18 -54.66 -10.62 4.39
CA THR A 18 -53.37 -11.18 4.81
C THR A 18 -52.35 -10.04 4.79
N LYS A 19 -52.25 -9.33 5.92
CA LYS A 19 -51.08 -8.51 6.24
C LYS A 19 -49.85 -9.43 6.18
N LYS A 20 -49.22 -9.52 4.99
CA LYS A 20 -47.88 -10.06 4.82
C LYS A 20 -46.98 -9.27 5.75
N LYS A 21 -46.67 -9.85 6.91
CA LYS A 21 -45.52 -9.47 7.72
C LYS A 21 -44.34 -9.59 6.76
N ARG A 22 -43.91 -8.46 6.18
CA ARG A 22 -42.66 -8.38 5.41
C ARG A 22 -41.59 -8.77 6.41
N GLY A 23 -41.22 -10.04 6.37
CA GLY A 23 -40.30 -10.64 7.31
C GLY A 23 -38.99 -9.88 7.27
N LEU A 24 -38.34 -9.81 8.42
CA LEU A 24 -37.04 -9.20 8.67
C LEU A 24 -35.95 -9.63 7.66
N GLY A 25 -36.19 -10.64 6.82
CA GLY A 25 -35.30 -11.11 5.77
C GLY A 25 -34.90 -10.07 4.72
N TRP A 26 -35.73 -9.05 4.43
CA TRP A 26 -35.30 -7.96 3.54
C TRP A 26 -34.20 -7.09 4.19
N LEU A 27 -34.23 -6.93 5.51
CA LEU A 27 -33.20 -6.20 6.24
C LEU A 27 -31.86 -6.92 6.17
N TRP A 28 -31.87 -8.25 6.33
CA TRP A 28 -30.68 -9.08 6.21
C TRP A 28 -30.10 -9.09 4.79
N ALA A 29 -30.95 -9.07 3.76
CA ALA A 29 -30.51 -8.96 2.38
C ALA A 29 -29.81 -7.61 2.10
N LEU A 30 -30.34 -6.50 2.63
CA LEU A 30 -29.68 -5.19 2.53
C LEU A 30 -28.35 -5.14 3.30
N LEU A 31 -28.30 -5.72 4.50
CA LEU A 31 -27.07 -5.76 5.29
C LEU A 31 -25.97 -6.56 4.57
N GLY A 32 -26.32 -7.73 4.01
CA GLY A 32 -25.37 -8.55 3.25
C GLY A 32 -24.85 -7.85 1.99
N LEU A 33 -25.72 -7.11 1.29
CA LEU A 33 -25.33 -6.34 0.10
C LEU A 33 -24.43 -5.16 0.46
N LEU A 34 -24.70 -4.48 1.58
CA LEU A 34 -23.84 -3.39 2.07
C LEU A 34 -22.46 -3.90 2.50
N LEU A 35 -22.40 -5.08 3.14
CA LEU A 35 -21.14 -5.73 3.50
C LEU A 35 -20.33 -6.12 2.27
N LEU A 36 -20.97 -6.70 1.25
CA LEU A 36 -20.33 -7.01 -0.03
C LEU A 36 -19.82 -5.75 -0.74
N ALA A 37 -20.59 -4.66 -0.73
CA ALA A 37 -20.17 -3.40 -1.31
C ALA A 37 -18.98 -2.78 -0.57
N ALA A 38 -18.95 -2.85 0.77
CA ALA A 38 -17.81 -2.40 1.57
C ALA A 38 -16.55 -3.23 1.31
N LEU A 39 -16.70 -4.56 1.16
CA LEU A 39 -15.59 -5.46 0.88
C LEU A 39 -15.06 -5.26 -0.55
N ALA A 40 -15.94 -5.03 -1.52
CA ALA A 40 -15.54 -4.63 -2.87
C ALA A 40 -14.87 -3.24 -2.89
N PHE A 41 -15.34 -2.29 -2.09
CA PHE A 41 -14.71 -0.97 -1.97
C PHE A 41 -13.32 -1.04 -1.32
N LEU A 42 -13.12 -1.93 -0.35
CA LEU A 42 -11.80 -2.20 0.24
C LEU A 42 -10.86 -2.89 -0.75
N LEU A 43 -11.37 -3.82 -1.56
CA LEU A 43 -10.58 -4.45 -2.63
C LEU A 43 -10.22 -3.45 -3.74
N ILE A 44 -11.13 -2.53 -4.11
CA ILE A 44 -10.83 -1.46 -5.07
C ILE A 44 -9.83 -0.46 -4.48
N ARG A 45 -9.90 -0.17 -3.18
CA ARG A 45 -8.91 0.68 -2.49
C ARG A 45 -7.53 0.05 -2.36
N ASN A 46 -7.42 -1.27 -2.51
CA ASN A 46 -6.16 -2.01 -2.43
C ASN A 46 -5.71 -2.54 -3.80
N ALA A 47 -6.39 -2.15 -4.89
CA ALA A 47 -6.09 -2.57 -6.26
C ALA A 47 -6.22 -1.40 -7.27
N GLY A 48 -6.08 -0.16 -6.81
CA GLY A 48 -5.58 0.92 -7.67
C GLY A 48 -4.06 0.82 -7.57
N ASP A 49 -3.28 0.66 -8.64
CA ASP A 49 -3.31 1.44 -9.88
C ASP A 49 -3.36 2.96 -9.59
N ASP A 50 -2.82 3.34 -8.44
CA ASP A 50 -2.11 4.59 -8.31
C ASP A 50 -0.82 4.41 -9.13
N ASP A 51 -0.88 4.76 -10.42
CA ASP A 51 0.25 5.45 -11.05
C ASP A 51 0.17 6.85 -10.44
N PRO A 52 0.83 7.17 -9.31
CA PRO A 52 1.07 8.56 -9.03
C PRO A 52 1.91 9.02 -10.21
N GLU A 53 1.36 9.92 -11.04
CA GLU A 53 2.23 10.84 -11.76
C GLU A 53 2.99 11.62 -10.68
N GLY A 54 4.07 10.98 -10.19
CA GLY A 54 5.01 11.48 -9.22
C GLY A 54 5.72 12.63 -9.89
N VAL A 55 5.14 13.82 -9.78
CA VAL A 55 5.91 15.04 -9.92
C VAL A 55 6.85 15.05 -8.71
N GLY A 56 8.10 14.61 -8.93
CA GLY A 56 9.16 14.71 -7.94
C GLY A 56 9.22 16.15 -7.40
N LEU A 57 9.64 16.31 -6.15
CA LEU A 57 9.69 17.61 -5.46
C LEU A 57 10.49 18.69 -6.22
N SER A 58 11.30 18.30 -7.21
CA SER A 58 12.10 19.14 -8.11
C SER A 58 11.38 19.61 -9.39
N GLY A 59 10.17 19.13 -9.69
CA GLY A 59 9.50 19.33 -10.98
C GLY A 59 10.11 18.51 -12.13
N GLN A 60 10.98 17.56 -11.80
CA GLN A 60 11.51 16.56 -12.72
C GLN A 60 10.53 15.39 -12.78
N GLU A 61 10.24 14.93 -14.00
CA GLU A 61 9.39 13.76 -14.21
C GLU A 61 10.19 12.52 -13.83
N CYS A 62 9.64 11.71 -12.92
CA CYS A 62 10.23 10.42 -12.59
C CYS A 62 10.34 9.56 -13.86
N PRO A 63 11.42 8.78 -14.02
CA PRO A 63 11.53 7.85 -15.13
C PRO A 63 10.30 6.95 -15.18
N GLU A 64 9.76 6.67 -16.37
CA GLU A 64 8.53 5.87 -16.56
C GLU A 64 8.60 4.45 -15.94
N TYR A 65 9.75 4.03 -15.44
CA TYR A 65 9.97 2.74 -14.82
C TYR A 65 10.17 2.78 -13.30
N ALA A 66 10.37 3.95 -12.68
CA ALA A 66 10.57 4.07 -11.24
C ALA A 66 9.31 3.67 -10.47
N GLY A 67 9.49 2.93 -9.37
CA GLY A 67 8.39 2.55 -8.46
C GLY A 67 7.41 1.54 -9.04
N LYS A 68 7.79 0.83 -10.12
CA LYS A 68 6.90 -0.16 -10.74
C LYS A 68 7.04 -1.50 -10.04
N GLU A 69 5.90 -2.02 -9.56
CA GLU A 69 5.83 -3.31 -8.88
C GLU A 69 6.59 -4.41 -9.63
N GLY A 70 7.54 -5.06 -8.95
CA GLY A 70 8.36 -6.14 -9.49
C GLY A 70 9.52 -5.71 -10.39
N LYS A 71 9.87 -4.42 -10.42
CA LYS A 71 11.12 -3.94 -10.98
C LYS A 71 12.10 -3.60 -9.86
N ASP A 72 13.34 -4.00 -10.10
CA ASP A 72 14.48 -3.67 -9.25
C ASP A 72 15.23 -2.53 -9.94
N GLU A 73 15.21 -1.34 -9.35
CA GLU A 73 15.92 -0.16 -9.87
C GLU A 73 17.32 0.02 -9.26
N THR A 74 17.79 -0.96 -8.49
CA THR A 74 19.06 -0.86 -7.73
C THR A 74 20.25 -0.46 -8.62
N VAL A 75 20.37 -1.06 -9.80
CA VAL A 75 21.52 -0.82 -10.69
C VAL A 75 21.49 0.59 -11.26
N GLU A 76 20.31 1.05 -11.67
CA GLU A 76 20.08 2.38 -12.24
C GLU A 76 20.32 3.46 -11.19
N VAL A 77 19.73 3.32 -10.00
CA VAL A 77 19.89 4.28 -8.89
C VAL A 77 21.35 4.34 -8.43
N ALA A 78 22.04 3.20 -8.34
CA ALA A 78 23.44 3.15 -7.96
C ALA A 78 24.39 3.75 -9.00
N SER A 79 24.00 3.72 -10.28
CA SER A 79 24.79 4.30 -11.37
C SER A 79 24.62 5.81 -11.46
N ASP A 80 23.37 6.29 -11.31
CA ASP A 80 23.01 7.69 -11.35
C ASP A 80 21.68 7.91 -10.61
N ALA A 81 21.76 8.48 -9.40
CA ALA A 81 20.60 8.74 -8.55
C ALA A 81 19.84 10.02 -8.95
N GLU A 82 20.48 10.96 -9.68
CA GLU A 82 19.89 12.26 -10.04
C GLU A 82 18.50 12.17 -10.71
N PRO A 83 18.28 11.28 -11.71
CA PRO A 83 16.96 11.16 -12.33
C PRO A 83 15.86 10.65 -11.39
N PHE A 84 16.21 10.10 -10.22
CA PHE A 84 15.26 9.52 -9.27
C PHE A 84 14.97 10.45 -8.08
N PHE A 85 15.51 11.66 -8.03
CA PHE A 85 15.29 12.58 -6.91
C PHE A 85 13.81 12.96 -6.75
N GLY A 86 13.27 12.66 -5.57
CA GLY A 86 11.86 12.81 -5.22
C GLY A 86 10.96 11.72 -5.77
N CYS A 87 11.53 10.65 -6.33
CA CYS A 87 10.79 9.50 -6.87
C CYS A 87 10.82 8.34 -5.87
N GLU A 88 9.73 7.58 -5.86
CA GLU A 88 9.65 6.30 -5.17
C GLU A 88 10.38 5.24 -5.99
N VAL A 89 11.25 4.46 -5.34
CA VAL A 89 12.02 3.38 -5.97
C VAL A 89 12.05 2.17 -5.04
N ALA A 90 12.24 1.00 -5.63
CA ALA A 90 12.54 -0.22 -4.90
C ALA A 90 13.99 -0.64 -5.20
N ILE A 91 14.78 -0.81 -4.14
CA ILE A 91 16.11 -1.38 -4.24
C ILE A 91 16.17 -2.70 -3.48
N VAL A 92 16.95 -3.65 -4.01
CA VAL A 92 17.16 -4.97 -3.43
C VAL A 92 18.66 -5.23 -3.40
N GLY A 93 19.17 -5.52 -2.21
CA GLY A 93 20.59 -5.83 -2.08
C GLY A 93 20.98 -6.28 -0.68
N PRO A 94 22.18 -6.88 -0.54
CA PRO A 94 22.71 -7.22 0.77
C PRO A 94 23.11 -5.94 1.51
N VAL A 95 22.84 -5.91 2.81
CA VAL A 95 23.30 -4.83 3.68
C VAL A 95 24.82 -4.92 3.78
N GLU A 96 25.52 -3.90 3.29
CA GLU A 96 26.99 -3.85 3.36
C GLU A 96 27.45 -3.57 4.78
N ARG A 97 26.77 -2.62 5.45
CA ARG A 97 27.14 -2.12 6.78
C ARG A 97 25.94 -1.49 7.46
N VAL A 98 25.74 -1.79 8.75
CA VAL A 98 24.76 -1.10 9.59
C VAL A 98 25.44 0.12 10.23
N LEU A 99 24.90 1.32 10.00
CA LEU A 99 25.47 2.57 10.51
C LEU A 99 24.90 2.89 11.89
N SER A 100 23.57 2.77 12.01
CA SER A 100 22.80 2.98 13.23
C SER A 100 21.55 2.08 13.21
N PRO A 101 20.74 2.04 14.29
CA PRO A 101 19.46 1.31 14.29
C PRO A 101 18.49 1.74 13.18
N ASP A 102 18.64 2.97 12.69
CA ASP A 102 17.75 3.61 11.72
C ASP A 102 18.42 3.84 10.37
N ALA A 103 19.70 3.51 10.20
CA ALA A 103 20.41 3.72 8.95
C ALA A 103 21.41 2.62 8.62
N PHE A 104 21.47 2.26 7.34
CA PHE A 104 22.35 1.22 6.84
C PHE A 104 22.72 1.45 5.38
N LEU A 105 23.77 0.78 4.92
CA LEU A 105 24.21 0.79 3.53
C LEU A 105 23.71 -0.48 2.83
N VAL A 106 23.09 -0.31 1.67
CA VAL A 106 22.76 -1.41 0.77
C VAL A 106 23.82 -1.49 -0.32
N ALA A 107 24.47 -2.64 -0.44
CA ALA A 107 25.39 -2.90 -1.53
C ALA A 107 24.61 -3.04 -2.84
N THR A 108 25.13 -2.41 -3.88
CA THR A 108 24.53 -2.41 -5.21
C THR A 108 25.45 -3.08 -6.21
N GLU A 109 24.92 -3.86 -7.15
CA GLU A 109 25.74 -4.47 -8.19
C GLU A 109 26.22 -3.43 -9.20
N GLY A 110 27.51 -3.07 -9.13
CA GLY A 110 28.16 -2.26 -10.16
C GLY A 110 28.19 -0.74 -9.91
N GLY A 111 27.75 -0.29 -8.73
CA GLY A 111 27.79 1.11 -8.31
C GLY A 111 28.29 1.29 -6.87
N ASP A 112 28.19 2.53 -6.39
CA ASP A 112 28.47 2.87 -5.00
C ASP A 112 27.27 2.47 -4.10
N PRO A 113 27.50 2.05 -2.85
CA PRO A 113 26.42 1.65 -1.95
C PRO A 113 25.48 2.82 -1.66
N ILE A 114 24.19 2.50 -1.52
CA ILE A 114 23.15 3.49 -1.24
C ILE A 114 22.93 3.56 0.27
N VAL A 115 22.92 4.78 0.80
CA VAL A 115 22.53 5.04 2.19
C VAL A 115 21.02 4.94 2.29
N VAL A 116 20.54 4.04 3.13
CA VAL A 116 19.13 3.89 3.48
C VAL A 116 18.93 4.45 4.87
N VAL A 117 17.99 5.38 4.99
CA VAL A 117 17.51 5.90 6.27
C VAL A 117 16.07 5.48 6.45
N ARG A 118 15.78 4.88 7.60
CA ARG A 118 14.46 4.42 7.97
C ARG A 118 13.55 5.61 8.27
N SER A 119 12.36 5.60 7.68
CA SER A 119 11.29 6.55 7.99
C SER A 119 10.74 6.33 9.41
N GLU A 120 10.31 7.42 10.06
CA GLU A 120 9.81 7.39 11.45
C GLU A 120 8.62 6.44 11.66
N ASP A 121 7.86 6.16 10.59
CA ASP A 121 6.68 5.30 10.61
C ASP A 121 6.97 3.81 10.36
N ALA A 122 8.22 3.45 10.04
CA ALA A 122 8.58 2.07 9.76
C ALA A 122 8.61 1.22 11.03
N GLU A 123 7.92 0.07 11.02
CA GLU A 123 8.06 -0.91 12.09
C GLU A 123 9.52 -1.42 12.14
N GLY A 124 10.09 -1.49 13.35
CA GLY A 124 11.51 -1.80 13.54
C GLY A 124 11.86 -3.22 13.13
N VAL A 125 12.25 -3.41 11.88
CA VAL A 125 12.88 -4.63 11.38
C VAL A 125 14.33 -4.66 11.86
N GLU A 126 14.79 -5.76 12.44
CA GLU A 126 16.21 -5.92 12.76
C GLU A 126 16.99 -6.16 11.46
N VAL A 127 17.94 -5.29 11.17
CA VAL A 127 18.77 -5.34 9.96
C VAL A 127 20.11 -5.97 10.29
N GLU A 128 20.49 -7.01 9.54
CA GLU A 128 21.76 -7.72 9.71
C GLU A 128 22.69 -7.53 8.51
N GLU A 129 23.99 -7.31 8.77
CA GLU A 129 25.00 -7.20 7.71
C GLU A 129 25.10 -8.50 6.90
N GLY A 130 25.21 -8.36 5.58
CA GLY A 130 25.27 -9.45 4.62
C GLY A 130 23.92 -10.09 4.27
N THR A 131 22.84 -9.72 4.96
CA THR A 131 21.48 -10.18 4.63
C THR A 131 20.88 -9.30 3.54
N GLY A 132 20.21 -9.92 2.58
CA GLY A 132 19.47 -9.23 1.51
C GLY A 132 18.16 -8.65 2.03
N TYR A 133 17.89 -7.39 1.72
CA TYR A 133 16.61 -6.74 2.02
C TYR A 133 16.08 -6.01 0.78
N GLY A 134 14.77 -6.06 0.63
CA GLY A 134 14.02 -5.16 -0.25
C GLY A 134 13.67 -3.89 0.51
N VAL A 135 14.03 -2.75 -0.06
CA VAL A 135 13.81 -1.43 0.53
C VAL A 135 13.05 -0.58 -0.48
N GLU A 136 11.90 -0.08 -0.06
CA GLU A 136 11.07 0.81 -0.86
C GLU A 136 10.98 2.17 -0.18
N GLY A 137 11.20 3.23 -0.96
CA GLY A 137 11.18 4.58 -0.42
C GLY A 137 11.48 5.65 -1.46
N THR A 138 11.67 6.87 -0.99
CA THR A 138 11.95 8.04 -1.83
C THR A 138 13.44 8.37 -1.86
N ILE A 139 14.01 8.52 -3.05
CA ILE A 139 15.39 9.01 -3.17
C ILE A 139 15.41 10.52 -2.95
N GLU A 140 16.20 10.95 -1.99
CA GLU A 140 16.42 12.35 -1.63
C GLU A 140 17.78 12.82 -2.15
N GLU A 141 17.85 14.09 -2.57
CA GLU A 141 19.03 14.66 -3.23
C GLU A 141 20.27 14.68 -2.31
N GLN A 142 20.06 15.03 -1.05
CA GLN A 142 21.15 15.29 -0.10
C GLN A 142 20.74 14.90 1.31
N LEU A 143 21.56 14.06 1.94
CA LEU A 143 21.46 13.74 3.35
C LEU A 143 21.83 14.96 4.19
N ARG A 144 20.90 15.41 5.02
CA ARG A 144 21.09 16.48 6.00
C ARG A 144 20.70 15.99 7.37
N ILE A 145 21.69 15.87 8.25
CA ILE A 145 21.53 15.34 9.60
C ILE A 145 20.49 16.15 10.39
N ASP A 146 20.48 17.48 10.23
CA ASP A 146 19.54 18.37 10.90
C ASP A 146 18.07 18.15 10.47
N ASP A 147 17.83 17.53 9.31
CA ASP A 147 16.49 17.27 8.76
C ASP A 147 15.93 15.90 9.18
N LEU A 148 16.73 15.04 9.82
CA LEU A 148 16.34 13.66 10.18
C LEU A 148 15.55 13.53 11.50
N GLY A 149 15.27 14.63 12.19
CA GLY A 149 14.45 14.59 13.42
C GLY A 149 15.08 13.78 14.56
N ASP A 150 14.37 12.76 15.04
CA ASP A 150 14.78 11.91 16.18
C ASP A 150 15.59 10.66 15.77
N VAL A 151 15.96 10.52 14.50
CA VAL A 151 16.76 9.41 13.95
C VAL A 151 18.16 9.35 14.60
N ASP A 152 18.64 8.14 14.90
CA ASP A 152 20.04 7.97 15.34
C ASP A 152 21.00 8.22 14.17
N THR A 153 21.73 9.33 14.23
CA THR A 153 22.60 9.78 13.14
C THR A 153 24.05 9.31 13.29
N ALA A 154 24.34 8.41 14.23
CA ALA A 154 25.69 7.88 14.41
C ALA A 154 26.20 7.22 13.11
N GLY A 155 27.35 7.67 12.60
CA GLY A 155 27.95 7.12 11.38
C GLY A 155 27.40 7.71 10.08
N LEU A 156 26.36 8.55 10.13
CA LEU A 156 25.84 9.28 8.97
C LEU A 156 26.69 10.49 8.59
N GLU A 157 27.57 10.96 9.47
CA GLU A 157 28.40 12.16 9.22
C GLU A 157 29.34 11.99 8.02
N GLU A 158 29.70 10.76 7.68
CA GLU A 158 30.47 10.40 6.49
C GLU A 158 29.70 10.64 5.17
N PHE A 159 28.37 10.64 5.25
CA PHE A 159 27.47 10.65 4.09
C PHE A 159 26.73 11.98 3.92
N GLU A 160 27.03 13.00 4.74
CA GLU A 160 26.39 14.30 4.65
C GLU A 160 26.57 14.92 3.25
N GLY A 161 25.47 15.37 2.65
CA GLY A 161 25.44 15.92 1.29
C GLY A 161 25.42 14.89 0.16
N GLN A 162 25.42 13.59 0.46
CA GLN A 162 25.23 12.53 -0.53
C GLN A 162 23.74 12.21 -0.71
N PRO A 163 23.31 11.71 -1.87
CA PRO A 163 21.93 11.22 -2.04
C PRO A 163 21.67 10.03 -1.10
N TYR A 164 20.43 9.90 -0.64
CA TYR A 164 20.02 8.82 0.26
C TYR A 164 18.59 8.38 -0.03
N LEU A 165 18.24 7.17 0.38
CA LEU A 165 16.90 6.61 0.27
C LEU A 165 16.20 6.72 1.63
N SER A 166 15.12 7.49 1.70
CA SER A 166 14.22 7.53 2.86
C SER A 166 13.14 6.47 2.69
N ALA A 167 13.19 5.41 3.49
CA ALA A 167 12.42 4.19 3.19
C ALA A 167 11.78 3.51 4.40
N VAL A 168 10.90 2.56 4.09
CA VAL A 168 10.45 1.52 5.00
C VAL A 168 11.16 0.22 4.60
N ALA A 169 11.96 -0.35 5.49
CA ALA A 169 12.57 -1.66 5.23
C ALA A 169 11.50 -2.75 5.42
N THR A 170 11.32 -3.60 4.41
CA THR A 170 10.43 -4.76 4.48
C THR A 170 11.24 -6.04 4.42
N GLU A 171 10.92 -7.02 5.28
CA GLU A 171 11.52 -8.35 5.15
C GLU A 171 11.06 -8.98 3.83
N GLU A 172 12.01 -9.47 3.03
CA GLU A 172 11.70 -10.22 1.82
C GLU A 172 10.94 -11.50 2.22
N SER A 173 9.64 -11.53 1.95
CA SER A 173 8.85 -12.74 2.16
C SER A 173 9.13 -13.70 1.01
N ASP A 174 10.07 -14.63 1.21
CA ASP A 174 10.29 -15.82 0.36
C ASP A 174 8.92 -16.40 -0.06
N SER A 175 8.53 -16.18 -1.32
CA SER A 175 7.24 -16.61 -1.90
C SER A 175 7.43 -17.78 -2.86
#